data_AF-A0A7V2XFS1-F1
#
_entry.id   AF-A0A7V2XFS1-F1
#
_cell.length_a   1.000
_cell.length_b   1.000
_cell.length_c   1.000
_cell.angle_alpha   90.00
_cell.angle_beta   90.00
_cell.angle_gamma   90.00
#
_symmetry.space_group_name_H-M   'P 1'
#
loop_
_entity.id
_entity.type
_entity.pdbx_description
1 polymer ?
#
loop_
_entity_poly.entity_id
_entity_poly.type
_entity_poly.pdbx_seq_one_letter_code
_entity_poly.pdbx_strand_id
1 'polypeptide(L)' 'MAQSVEYPEWTAEEWTSAWTIHVGKAYRCEKCETMIMVTKGGVGTLEPICCGQPMKLVERPDSIAEE' A
#
# COMPACT_ATOMS: atom_id res chain seq x y z
N MET A 1 34.23 7.92 9.25
CA MET A 1 33.88 6.51 9.00
C MET A 1 32.50 6.50 8.37
N ALA A 2 32.42 6.33 7.06
CA ALA A 2 31.14 6.19 6.35
C ALA A 2 30.78 4.71 6.36
N GLN A 3 29.68 4.35 7.03
CA GLN A 3 29.19 2.98 7.06
C GLN A 3 28.61 2.67 5.68
N SER A 4 29.15 1.65 5.02
CA SER A 4 28.59 1.08 3.80
C SER A 4 27.24 0.46 4.13
N VAL A 5 26.17 1.02 3.57
CA VAL A 5 24.84 0.39 3.64
C VAL A 5 24.85 -0.74 2.62
N GLU A 6 24.96 -1.97 3.09
CA GLU A 6 24.80 -3.18 2.28
C GLU A 6 23.31 -3.31 1.95
N TYR A 7 22.94 -2.97 0.72
CA TYR A 7 21.60 -3.21 0.21
C TYR A 7 21.52 -4.68 -0.21
N PRO A 8 20.60 -5.45 0.36
CA PRO A 8 20.47 -6.86 0.03
C PRO A 8 20.04 -7.02 -1.44
N GLU A 9 20.65 -8.00 -2.11
CA GLU A 9 20.48 -8.29 -3.53
C GLU A 9 19.12 -8.93 -3.81
N TRP A 10 18.14 -8.11 -4.18
CA TRP A 10 16.79 -8.56 -4.52
C TRP A 10 16.75 -9.27 -5.87
N THR A 11 16.16 -10.46 -5.90
CA THR A 11 15.88 -11.19 -7.14
C THR A 11 14.77 -10.50 -7.94
N ALA A 12 14.72 -10.72 -9.25
CA ALA A 12 13.69 -10.13 -10.12
C ALA A 12 12.25 -10.52 -9.68
N GLU A 13 12.09 -11.69 -9.05
CA GLU A 13 10.81 -12.18 -8.53
C GLU A 13 10.36 -11.42 -7.28
N GLU A 14 11.30 -11.06 -6.39
CA GLU A 14 11.04 -10.24 -5.21
C GLU A 14 10.67 -8.80 -5.57
N TRP A 15 11.37 -8.22 -6.56
CA TRP A 15 11.00 -6.91 -7.12
C TRP A 15 9.58 -6.91 -7.70
N THR A 16 9.24 -7.96 -8.45
CA THR A 16 7.93 -8.08 -9.08
C THR A 16 6.82 -8.28 -8.05
N SER A 17 7.08 -9.06 -7.00
CA SER A 17 6.14 -9.28 -5.90
C SER A 17 5.90 -7.99 -5.10
N ALA A 18 6.94 -7.21 -4.84
CA ALA A 18 6.83 -5.91 -4.19
C ALA A 18 5.98 -4.91 -4.99
N TRP A 19 5.93 -5.05 -6.31
CA TRP A 19 5.14 -4.23 -7.21
C TRP A 19 3.74 -4.81 -7.49
N THR A 20 3.30 -5.82 -6.74
CA THR A 20 1.95 -6.35 -6.94
C THR A 20 0.90 -5.52 -6.19
N ILE A 21 -0.04 -4.95 -6.94
CA ILE A 21 -1.21 -4.26 -6.41
C ILE A 21 -2.31 -5.30 -6.16
N HIS A 22 -2.65 -5.52 -4.89
CA HIS A 22 -3.65 -6.51 -4.48
C HIS A 22 -5.06 -5.90 -4.40
N VAL A 23 -6.04 -6.60 -4.95
CA VAL A 23 -7.47 -6.31 -4.79
C VAL A 23 -7.87 -6.45 -3.31
N GLY A 24 -8.82 -5.64 -2.86
CA GLY A 24 -9.35 -5.68 -1.49
C GLY A 24 -8.56 -4.83 -0.48
N LYS A 25 -7.34 -4.38 -0.82
CA LYS A 25 -6.64 -3.37 -0.03
C LYS A 25 -7.47 -2.08 0.00
N ALA A 26 -7.68 -1.54 1.20
CA ALA A 26 -8.37 -0.26 1.38
C ALA A 26 -7.42 0.79 1.98
N TYR A 27 -7.67 2.05 1.65
CA TYR A 27 -6.88 3.18 2.12
C TYR A 27 -7.81 4.25 2.69
N ARG A 28 -7.41 4.87 3.81
CA ARG A 28 -8.15 5.95 4.48
C ARG A 28 -7.31 7.21 4.53
N CYS A 29 -7.94 8.35 4.25
CA CYS A 29 -7.34 9.66 4.48
C CYS A 29 -7.51 10.05 5.95
N GLU A 30 -6.44 10.45 6.63
CA GLU A 30 -6.53 10.89 8.03
C GLU A 30 -7.11 12.29 8.20
N LYS A 31 -7.22 13.08 7.12
CA LYS A 31 -7.71 14.46 7.18
C LYS A 31 -9.22 14.57 6.93
N CYS A 32 -9.73 13.91 5.88
CA CYS A 32 -11.13 13.96 5.49
C CYS A 32 -11.88 12.66 5.71
N GLU A 33 -11.20 11.62 6.20
CA GLU A 33 -11.77 10.30 6.51
C GLU A 33 -12.30 9.51 5.31
N THR A 34 -12.16 10.03 4.09
CA THR A 34 -12.47 9.30 2.85
C THR A 34 -11.75 7.96 2.80
N MET A 35 -12.49 6.92 2.43
CA MET A 35 -11.98 5.58 2.17
C MET A 35 -12.09 5.22 0.70
N ILE A 36 -11.07 4.53 0.18
CA ILE A 36 -11.06 3.94 -1.16
C ILE A 36 -10.62 2.48 -1.06
N MET A 37 -11.07 1.65 -2.00
CA MET A 37 -10.72 0.23 -2.07
C MET A 37 -10.22 -0.12 -3.48
N VAL A 38 -9.21 -0.97 -3.54
CA VAL A 38 -8.70 -1.51 -4.80
C VAL A 38 -9.66 -2.56 -5.33
N THR A 39 -10.34 -2.27 -6.43
CA THR A 39 -11.26 -3.20 -7.10
C THR A 39 -10.61 -3.99 -8.23
N LYS A 40 -9.44 -3.54 -8.71
CA LYS A 40 -8.67 -4.20 -9.76
C LYS A 40 -7.18 -4.15 -9.42
N GLY A 41 -6.54 -5.32 -9.42
CA GLY A 41 -5.11 -5.47 -9.19
C GLY A 41 -4.29 -5.16 -10.43
N GLY A 42 -2.97 -5.14 -10.28
CA GLY A 42 -2.03 -4.85 -11.35
C GLY A 42 -0.57 -4.89 -10.88
N VAL A 43 0.34 -4.43 -11.73
CA VAL A 43 1.77 -4.31 -11.42
C VAL A 43 2.12 -2.83 -11.37
N GLY A 44 2.76 -2.40 -10.27
CA GLY A 44 3.18 -1.04 -9.98
C GLY A 44 3.10 -0.72 -8.49
N THR A 45 3.44 0.51 -8.13
CA THR A 45 3.23 1.05 -6.78
C THR A 45 1.88 1.77 -6.73
N LEU A 46 1.08 1.51 -5.70
CA LEU A 46 -0.17 2.23 -5.45
C LEU A 46 -0.02 3.08 -4.20
N GLU A 47 0.14 4.38 -4.40
CA GLU A 47 0.29 5.40 -3.34
C GLU A 47 -0.79 6.47 -3.52
N PRO A 48 -2.03 6.20 -3.06
CA PRO A 48 -3.13 7.14 -3.25
C PRO A 48 -2.94 8.38 -2.39
N ILE A 49 -3.19 9.55 -2.98
CA ILE A 49 -3.03 10.86 -2.32
C ILE A 49 -4.41 11.48 -2.13
N CYS A 50 -4.71 11.90 -0.91
CA CYS A 50 -5.92 12.64 -0.58
C CYS A 50 -5.58 13.81 0.34
N CYS A 51 -6.21 14.97 0.12
CA CYS A 51 -5.92 16.20 0.87
C CYS A 51 -4.44 16.63 0.90
N GLY A 52 -3.67 16.27 -0.14
CA GLY A 52 -2.25 16.59 -0.27
C GLY A 52 -1.31 15.72 0.58
N GLN A 53 -1.80 14.59 1.12
CA GLN A 53 -0.99 13.62 1.87
C GLN A 53 -1.23 12.18 1.38
N PRO A 54 -0.24 11.29 1.49
CA PRO A 54 -0.43 9.87 1.20
C PRO A 54 -1.46 9.28 2.17
N MET A 55 -2.38 8.46 1.65
CA MET A 55 -3.39 7.78 2.46
C MET A 55 -2.79 6.59 3.20
N LYS A 56 -3.35 6.24 4.36
CA LYS A 56 -2.92 5.08 5.15
C LYS A 56 -3.65 3.81 4.72
N LEU A 57 -2.92 2.71 4.62
CA LEU A 57 -3.50 1.38 4.40
C LEU A 57 -4.33 0.97 5.62
N VAL A 58 -5.52 0.42 5.37
CA VAL A 58 -6.38 -0.18 6.39
C VAL A 58 -6.04 -1.66 6.49
N GLU A 59 -5.53 -2.10 7.64
CA GLU A 59 -5.05 -3.48 7.84
C GLU A 59 -6.18 -4.53 7.85
N ARG A 60 -7.41 -4.12 8.19
CA ARG A 60 -8.60 -4.98 8.23
C ARG A 60 -9.84 -4.22 7.73
N PRO A 61 -10.01 -4.10 6.41
CA PRO A 61 -11.23 -3.49 5.85
C PRO A 61 -12.48 -4.37 6.07
N ASP A 62 -12.30 -5.67 6.26
CA ASP A 62 -13.38 -6.67 6.35
C ASP A 62 -14.01 -6.78 7.75
N SER A 63 -13.41 -6.17 8.78
CA SER A 63 -13.93 -6.20 10.16
C SER A 63 -15.01 -5.15 10.45
N ILE A 64 -15.77 -4.73 9.43
CA ILE A 64 -17.05 -4.05 9.64
C ILE A 64 -18.02 -5.16 10.08
N ALA A 65 -17.95 -5.47 11.38
CA ALA A 65 -18.71 -6.51 12.01
C ALA A 65 -20.20 -6.30 11.79
N GLU A 66 -20.86 -7.41 11.48
CA GLU A 66 -22.30 -7.60 11.61
C GLU A 66 -22.71 -7.22 13.05
N GLU A 67 -23.36 -6.06 13.21
CA GLU A 67 -24.16 -5.70 14.39
C GLU A 67 -25.65 -5.84 14.06
#